data_AF-A0A1S8WMU3-F1
#
_entry.id   AF-A0A1S8WMU3-F1
#
_cell.length_a   1.000
_cell.length_b   1.000
_cell.length_c   1.000
_cell.angle_alpha   90.00
_cell.angle_beta   90.00
_cell.angle_gamma   90.00
#
_symmetry.space_group_name_H-M   'P 1'
#
loop_
_entity.id
_entity.type
_entity.pdbx_description
1 polymer ?
#
loop_
_entity_poly.entity_id
_entity_poly.type
_entity_poly.pdbx_seq_one_letter_code
_entity_poly.pdbx_strand_id
1 'polypeptide(L)'
;VGIAMSPLSNNSLFLDYQRNPLNKFLSRGLNVTLSTDDPLQFHFTKEPLIEEYSIATQVWKLTSVDMCELARNSVLMSGFSQS
;
A
#
# COMPACT_ATOMS: atom_id res chain seq x y z
N VAL A 1 15.00 -5.72 -4.64
CA VAL A 1 13.70 -6.41 -4.76
C VAL A 1 12.65 -5.51 -4.13
N GLY A 2 11.56 -5.24 -4.82
CA GLY A 2 10.46 -4.40 -4.34
C GLY A 2 9.24 -5.24 -3.94
N ILE A 3 8.45 -4.78 -2.97
CA ILE A 3 7.29 -5.52 -2.45
C ILE A 3 6.03 -4.65 -2.59
N ALA A 4 5.08 -5.09 -3.42
CA ALA A 4 3.73 -4.54 -3.44
C ALA A 4 2.84 -5.33 -2.48
N MET A 5 2.10 -4.64 -1.63
CA MET A 5 1.21 -5.22 -0.64
C MET A 5 -0.18 -4.60 -0.75
N SER A 6 -1.21 -5.41 -0.52
CA SER A 6 -2.62 -5.00 -0.56
C SER A 6 -3.30 -5.26 0.80
N PRO A 7 -3.13 -4.35 1.78
CA PRO A 7 -3.61 -4.54 3.14
C PRO A 7 -5.11 -4.84 3.27
N LEU A 8 -5.99 -4.27 2.45
CA LEU A 8 -7.43 -4.55 2.50
C LEU A 8 -7.78 -5.97 2.03
N SER A 9 -7.13 -6.43 0.95
CA SER A 9 -7.22 -7.82 0.50
C SER A 9 -6.73 -8.78 1.60
N ASN A 10 -5.55 -8.52 2.17
CA ASN A 10 -4.98 -9.34 3.23
C ASN A 10 -5.87 -9.41 4.49
N ASN A 11 -6.46 -8.27 4.88
CA ASN A 11 -7.42 -8.20 5.98
C ASN A 11 -8.69 -9.00 5.74
N SER A 12 -9.18 -8.99 4.51
CA SER A 12 -10.40 -9.73 4.16
C SER A 12 -10.16 -11.25 4.06
N LEU A 13 -8.92 -11.67 3.80
CA LEU A 13 -8.61 -13.08 3.51
C LEU A 13 -7.99 -13.84 4.69
N PHE A 14 -7.00 -13.27 5.41
CA PHE A 14 -6.20 -14.06 6.35
C PHE A 14 -5.46 -13.29 7.47
N LEU A 15 -5.38 -11.96 7.44
CA LEU A 15 -4.53 -11.20 8.38
C LEU A 15 -5.13 -9.85 8.78
N ASP A 16 -5.48 -9.68 10.06
CA ASP A 16 -5.96 -8.41 10.59
C ASP A 16 -5.12 -7.21 10.12
N TYR A 17 -5.78 -6.14 9.68
CA TYR A 17 -5.15 -4.99 9.03
C TYR A 17 -4.00 -4.39 9.86
N GLN A 18 -4.19 -4.26 11.18
CA GLN A 18 -3.17 -3.71 12.08
C GLN A 18 -1.90 -4.58 12.17
N ARG A 19 -2.01 -5.87 11.87
CA ARG A 19 -0.91 -6.84 11.90
C ARG A 19 -0.22 -6.97 10.55
N ASN A 20 -0.69 -6.27 9.52
CA ASN A 20 -0.03 -6.25 8.23
C ASN A 20 1.40 -5.66 8.38
N PRO A 21 2.43 -6.32 7.80
CA PRO A 21 3.82 -5.93 8.02
C PRO A 21 4.24 -4.67 7.25
N LEU A 22 3.39 -4.12 6.36
CA LEU A 22 3.74 -3.00 5.50
C LEU A 22 4.32 -1.80 6.27
N ASN A 23 3.66 -1.33 7.32
CA ASN A 23 4.14 -0.20 8.12
C ASN A 23 5.52 -0.47 8.76
N LYS A 24 5.74 -1.73 9.19
CA LYS A 24 7.03 -2.15 9.76
C LYS A 24 8.13 -2.24 8.69
N PHE A 25 7.78 -2.57 7.46
CA PHE A 25 8.73 -2.59 6.35
C PHE A 25 9.08 -1.18 5.89
N LEU A 26 8.07 -0.30 5.80
CA LEU A 26 8.27 1.11 5.48
C LEU A 26 9.19 1.79 6.50
N SER A 27 8.91 1.65 7.80
CA SER A 27 9.75 2.21 8.87
C SER A 27 11.18 1.66 8.94
N ARG A 28 11.45 0.53 8.25
CA ARG A 28 12.79 -0.05 8.10
C ARG A 28 13.48 0.36 6.79
N GLY A 29 12.85 1.21 5.98
CA GLY A 29 13.37 1.69 4.71
C GLY A 29 13.38 0.63 3.60
N LEU A 30 12.51 -0.39 3.68
CA LEU A 30 12.37 -1.35 2.60
C LEU A 30 11.61 -0.71 1.42
N ASN A 31 11.95 -1.11 0.20
CA ASN A 31 11.23 -0.68 -1.01
C ASN A 31 9.86 -1.38 -1.09
N VAL A 32 8.87 -0.80 -0.41
CA VAL A 32 7.50 -1.30 -0.35
C VAL A 32 6.51 -0.29 -0.92
N THR A 33 5.38 -0.78 -1.46
CA THR A 33 4.27 0.03 -1.96
C THR A 33 2.93 -0.59 -1.59
N LEU A 34 1.87 0.23 -1.64
CA LEU A 34 0.48 -0.21 -1.65
C LEU A 34 0.04 -0.63 -3.06
N SER A 35 -0.85 -1.62 -3.12
CA SER A 35 -1.55 -2.12 -4.30
C SER A 35 -2.98 -2.52 -3.93
N THR A 36 -3.83 -2.80 -4.93
CA THR A 36 -5.26 -3.10 -4.70
C THR A 36 -5.62 -4.58 -4.78
N ASP A 37 -4.77 -5.42 -5.37
CA ASP A 37 -5.08 -6.85 -5.69
C ASP A 37 -6.33 -6.98 -6.58
N ASP A 38 -7.51 -7.25 -6.00
CA ASP A 38 -8.81 -7.33 -6.67
C ASP A 38 -9.75 -6.18 -6.24
N PRO A 39 -9.68 -5.00 -6.89
CA PRO A 39 -10.41 -3.82 -6.44
C PRO A 39 -11.94 -4.03 -6.40
N LEU A 40 -12.50 -4.83 -7.32
CA LEU A 40 -13.94 -5.12 -7.36
C LEU A 40 -14.42 -5.94 -6.16
N GLN A 41 -13.55 -6.73 -5.54
CA GLN A 41 -13.92 -7.60 -4.43
C GLN A 41 -13.75 -6.92 -3.07
N PHE A 42 -12.73 -6.08 -2.93
CA PHE A 42 -12.28 -5.59 -1.61
C PHE A 42 -12.48 -4.10 -1.36
N HIS A 43 -12.87 -3.32 -2.36
CA HIS A 43 -12.99 -1.86 -2.25
C HIS A 43 -14.43 -1.39 -2.48
N PHE A 44 -14.82 -0.34 -1.78
CA PHE A 44 -16.19 0.19 -1.83
C PHE A 44 -16.28 1.55 -2.54
N THR A 45 -15.14 2.22 -2.71
CA THR A 45 -15.09 3.53 -3.35
C THR A 45 -14.86 3.43 -4.86
N LYS A 46 -15.07 4.54 -5.58
CA LYS A 46 -14.75 4.64 -7.01
C LYS A 46 -13.25 4.70 -7.30
N GLU A 47 -12.43 4.96 -6.28
CA GLU A 47 -11.00 5.17 -6.39
C GLU A 47 -10.26 4.18 -5.46
N PRO A 48 -10.16 2.89 -5.84
CA PRO A 48 -9.74 1.82 -4.93
C PRO A 48 -8.32 2.02 -4.38
N LEU A 49 -7.39 2.48 -5.22
CA LEU A 49 -6.03 2.76 -4.74
C LEU A 49 -6.03 3.89 -3.71
N ILE A 50 -6.82 4.95 -3.91
CA ILE A 50 -6.92 6.06 -2.97
C ILE A 50 -7.53 5.60 -1.64
N GLU A 51 -8.47 4.66 -1.67
CA GLU A 51 -9.03 4.02 -0.48
C GLU A 51 -7.97 3.25 0.32
N GLU A 52 -7.09 2.48 -0.32
CA GLU A 52 -5.95 1.83 0.36
C GLU A 52 -5.05 2.86 1.06
N TYR A 53 -4.64 3.92 0.36
CA TYR A 53 -3.82 4.98 0.96
C TYR A 53 -4.53 5.68 2.11
N SER A 54 -5.84 5.94 1.98
CA SER A 54 -6.64 6.62 2.99
C SER A 54 -6.75 5.80 4.28
N ILE A 55 -7.04 4.50 4.16
CA ILE A 55 -7.17 3.60 5.30
C ILE A 55 -5.81 3.36 5.95
N ALA A 56 -4.75 3.13 5.16
CA ALA A 56 -3.38 2.98 5.66
C ALA A 56 -2.96 4.20 6.49
N THR A 57 -3.25 5.40 6.00
CA THR A 57 -2.97 6.66 6.70
C THR A 57 -3.73 6.76 8.02
N GLN A 58 -5.02 6.44 8.03
CA GLN A 58 -5.84 6.52 9.23
C GLN A 58 -5.43 5.49 10.30
N VAL A 59 -5.09 4.27 9.89
CA VAL A 59 -4.75 3.16 10.79
C VAL A 59 -3.31 3.27 11.30
N TRP A 60 -2.34 3.52 10.40
CA TRP A 60 -0.92 3.57 10.76
C TRP A 60 -0.38 4.97 11.05
N LYS A 61 -1.23 6.01 10.97
CA LYS A 61 -0.87 7.41 11.23
C LYS A 61 0.28 7.88 10.34
N LEU A 62 0.25 7.46 9.08
CA LEU A 62 1.25 7.86 8.08
C LEU A 62 1.19 9.37 7.85
N THR A 63 2.36 9.98 7.67
CA THR A 63 2.49 11.38 7.27
C THR A 63 2.36 11.52 5.75
N SER A 64 2.26 12.75 5.27
CA SER A 64 2.33 13.03 3.82
C SER A 64 3.66 12.57 3.22
N VAL A 65 4.76 12.63 3.97
CA VAL A 65 6.08 12.18 3.52
C VAL A 65 6.09 10.66 3.33
N ASP A 66 5.54 9.92 4.30
CA ASP A 66 5.46 8.45 4.23
C ASP A 66 4.59 8.00 3.04
N MET A 67 3.46 8.68 2.80
CA MET A 67 2.62 8.43 1.63
C MET A 67 3.34 8.72 0.32
N CYS A 68 4.08 9.84 0.24
CA CYS A 68 4.88 10.17 -0.93
C CYS A 68 6.01 9.16 -1.17
N GLU A 69 6.61 8.62 -0.10
CA GLU A 69 7.62 7.57 -0.21
C GLU A 69 7.03 6.29 -0.80
N LEU A 70 5.89 5.81 -0.29
CA LEU A 70 5.16 4.67 -0.85
C LEU A 70 4.83 4.88 -2.33
N ALA A 71 4.28 6.05 -2.67
CA ALA A 71 3.92 6.40 -4.04
C ALA A 71 5.15 6.44 -4.96
N ARG A 72 6.27 7.02 -4.49
CA ARG A 72 7.54 7.05 -5.24
C ARG A 72 8.09 5.64 -5.47
N ASN A 73 8.07 4.80 -4.43
CA ASN A 73 8.51 3.41 -4.52
C ASN A 73 7.69 2.63 -5.55
N SER A 74 6.38 2.89 -5.65
CA SER A 74 5.50 2.29 -6.67
C SER A 74 5.99 2.56 -8.11
N VAL A 75 6.41 3.80 -8.40
CA VAL A 75 6.92 4.19 -9.72
C VAL A 75 8.28 3.54 -9.99
N LEU A 76 9.16 3.51 -8.98
CA LEU A 76 10.46 2.85 -9.11
C LEU A 76 10.35 1.34 -9.33
N MET A 77 9.30 0.71 -8.82
CA MET A 77 8.99 -0.71 -9.03
C MET A 77 8.20 -0.98 -10.30
N SER A 78 7.72 0.06 -10.98
CA SER A 78 6.92 -0.09 -12.19
C SER A 78 7.76 -0.65 -13.34
N GLY A 79 7.08 -1.26 -14.31
CA GLY A 79 7.71 -1.76 -15.54
C GLY A 79 7.87 -0.70 -16.64
N PHE A 80 7.69 0.59 -16.34
CA PHE A 80 7.85 1.64 -17.35
C PHE A 80 9.33 1.80 -17.73
N SER A 81 9.59 2.12 -19.00
CA SER A 81 10.96 2.37 -19.47
C SER A 81 11.51 3.63 -18.82
N GLN A 82 12.80 3.61 -18.47
CA GLN A 82 13.49 4.84 -18.10
C GLN A 82 13.62 5.70 -19.36
N SER A 83 13.00 6.88 -19.31
CA SER A 83 13.03 7.91 -20.37
C SER A 83 14.41 8.51 -20.54
#